data_AF-A0A9D8BGT8-F1
#
_entry.id   AF-A0A9D8BGT8-F1
#
_cell.length_a   1.000
_cell.length_b   1.000
_cell.length_c   1.000
_cell.angle_alpha   90.00
_cell.angle_beta   90.00
_cell.angle_gamma   90.00
#
_symmetry.space_group_name_H-M   'P 1'
#
loop_
_entity.id
_entity.type
_entity.pdbx_description
1 polymer ?
#
loop_
_entity_poly.entity_id
_entity_poly.type
_entity_poly.pdbx_seq_one_letter_code
_entity_poly.pdbx_strand_id
1 'polypeptide(L)'
;EDVDKKIFHQQNKKVYDEGGKPAQATPVLLGITKASLGTESFISAASFQETTRVLTDAACEGKTDFLFDFKANKIMGHIIPGGTGFFDYSKRVEKLTESENDTVLDFIFS
;
A
#
# COMPACT_ATOMS: atom_id res chain seq x y z
N GLU A 1 7.05 -12.90 11.90
CA GLU A 1 7.00 -11.53 11.35
C GLU A 1 5.55 -11.21 11.05
N ASP A 2 5.08 -10.01 11.39
CA ASP A 2 3.68 -9.61 11.18
C ASP A 2 3.56 -9.04 9.77
N VAL A 3 2.64 -9.57 8.95
CA VAL A 3 2.45 -9.16 7.54
C VAL A 3 0.98 -8.82 7.30
N ASP A 4 0.71 -7.82 6.47
CA ASP A 4 -0.66 -7.50 6.07
C ASP A 4 -1.33 -8.71 5.41
N LYS A 5 -2.56 -9.00 5.84
CA LYS A 5 -3.36 -10.12 5.36
C LYS A 5 -3.53 -10.13 3.83
N LYS A 6 -3.70 -8.95 3.21
CA LYS A 6 -3.88 -8.82 1.76
C LYS A 6 -2.61 -9.21 1.01
N ILE A 7 -1.46 -8.67 1.44
CA ILE A 7 -0.16 -8.96 0.83
C ILE A 7 0.16 -10.45 0.97
N PHE A 8 -0.05 -11.01 2.17
CA PHE A 8 0.14 -12.44 2.43
C PHE A 8 -0.69 -13.32 1.48
N HIS A 9 -1.98 -13.01 1.32
CA HIS A 9 -2.84 -13.77 0.42
C HIS A 9 -2.46 -13.60 -1.05
N GLN A 10 -2.06 -12.40 -1.48
CA GLN A 10 -1.64 -12.15 -2.85
C GLN A 10 -0.37 -12.92 -3.21
N GLN A 11 0.64 -12.91 -2.34
CA GLN A 11 1.89 -13.63 -2.55
C GLN A 11 1.67 -15.14 -2.51
N ASN A 12 0.87 -15.64 -1.55
CA ASN A 12 0.53 -17.06 -1.52
C ASN A 12 -0.20 -17.54 -2.77
N LYS A 13 -1.06 -16.69 -3.35
CA LYS A 13 -1.72 -17.00 -4.61
C LYS A 13 -0.71 -17.13 -5.76
N LYS A 14 0.21 -16.17 -5.90
CA LYS A 14 1.29 -16.24 -6.91
C LYS A 14 2.12 -17.51 -6.77
N VAL A 15 2.58 -17.82 -5.55
CA VAL A 15 3.38 -19.03 -5.28
C VAL A 15 2.61 -20.30 -5.60
N TYR A 16 1.31 -20.34 -5.32
CA TYR A 16 0.46 -21.48 -5.66
C TYR A 16 0.32 -21.65 -7.17
N ASP A 17 0.10 -20.55 -7.90
CA ASP A 17 -0.03 -20.54 -9.36
C ASP A 17 1.29 -20.95 -10.05
N GLU A 18 2.44 -20.64 -9.45
CA GLU A 18 3.78 -21.07 -9.86
C GLU A 18 4.11 -22.53 -9.47
N GLY A 19 3.18 -23.25 -8.82
CA GLY A 19 3.35 -24.64 -8.40
C GLY A 19 4.19 -24.83 -7.13
N GLY A 20 4.47 -23.74 -6.41
CA GLY A 20 5.18 -23.74 -5.14
C GLY A 20 4.29 -24.11 -3.94
N LYS A 21 4.91 -24.19 -2.76
CA LYS A 21 4.20 -24.47 -1.49
C LYS A 21 3.80 -23.14 -0.82
N PRO A 22 2.50 -22.86 -0.62
CA PRO A 22 2.06 -21.62 0.02
C PRO A 22 2.45 -21.57 1.50
N ALA A 23 2.70 -20.36 2.02
CA ALA A 23 3.03 -20.13 3.41
C ALA A 23 1.79 -20.28 4.31
N GLN A 24 1.98 -20.73 5.55
CA GLN A 24 0.94 -20.80 6.58
C GLN A 24 1.12 -19.65 7.57
N ALA A 25 0.02 -19.00 7.97
CA ALA A 25 0.02 -17.93 8.96
C ALA A 25 -1.21 -18.02 9.86
N THR A 26 -1.10 -17.43 11.05
CA THR A 26 -2.19 -17.35 12.04
C THR A 26 -2.55 -15.88 12.25
N PRO A 27 -3.85 -15.52 12.30
CA PRO A 27 -4.25 -14.14 12.54
C PRO A 27 -3.80 -13.65 13.92
N VAL A 28 -3.23 -12.46 13.97
CA VAL A 28 -2.82 -11.78 15.21
C VAL A 28 -3.77 -10.61 15.47
N LEU A 29 -4.28 -10.52 16.70
CA LEU A 29 -5.11 -9.39 17.12
C LEU A 29 -4.21 -8.24 17.60
N LEU A 30 -4.23 -7.13 16.88
CA LEU A 30 -3.49 -5.92 17.22
C LEU A 30 -4.43 -4.88 17.86
N GLY A 31 -3.98 -4.21 18.91
CA GLY A 31 -4.69 -3.05 19.47
C GLY A 31 -4.74 -1.88 18.49
N ILE A 32 -5.71 -0.97 18.64
CA ILE A 32 -5.98 0.14 17.71
C ILE A 32 -4.72 0.96 17.40
N THR A 33 -3.94 1.30 18.43
CA THR A 33 -2.71 2.09 18.28
C THR A 33 -1.66 1.37 17.43
N LYS A 34 -1.44 0.07 17.68
CA LYS A 34 -0.45 -0.72 16.94
C LYS A 34 -0.90 -0.96 15.48
N ALA A 35 -2.20 -1.16 15.26
CA ALA A 35 -2.76 -1.32 13.93
C ALA A 35 -2.68 -0.02 13.09
N SER A 36 -2.77 1.15 13.72
CA SER A 36 -2.77 2.44 13.01
C SER A 36 -1.38 2.89 12.52
N LEU A 37 -0.31 2.34 13.08
CA LEU A 37 1.08 2.66 12.69
C LEU A 37 1.54 1.90 11.43
N GLY A 38 0.83 0.85 11.03
CA GLY A 38 1.15 0.04 9.85
C GLY A 38 0.55 0.54 8.53
N THR A 39 0.22 1.84 8.43
CA THR A 39 -0.31 2.41 7.18
C THR A 39 0.82 2.56 6.15
N GLU A 40 0.56 2.13 4.92
CA GLU A 40 1.51 2.20 3.80
C GLU A 40 1.82 3.66 3.40
N SER A 41 0.89 4.59 3.64
CA SER A 41 1.08 6.02 3.39
C SER A 41 1.96 6.66 4.46
N PHE A 42 3.19 7.03 4.11
CA PHE A 42 4.07 7.76 5.02
C PHE A 42 3.50 9.14 5.37
N ILE A 43 2.71 9.76 4.48
CA ILE A 43 2.03 11.05 4.75
C ILE A 43 0.98 10.85 5.85
N SER A 44 0.20 9.77 5.75
CA SER A 44 -0.80 9.41 6.77
C SER A 44 -0.13 9.04 8.09
N ALA A 45 0.95 8.25 8.06
CA ALA A 45 1.71 7.85 9.24
C ALA A 45 2.32 9.06 9.98
N ALA A 46 3.02 9.94 9.24
CA ALA A 46 3.71 11.11 9.80
C ALA A 46 2.77 12.13 10.47
N SER A 47 1.49 12.09 10.11
CA SER A 47 0.45 12.97 10.66
C SER A 47 -0.20 12.46 11.95
N PHE A 48 0.16 11.27 12.45
CA PHE A 48 -0.34 10.76 13.73
C PHE A 48 0.64 11.12 14.86
N GLN A 49 1.86 10.60 14.84
CA GLN A 49 2.97 10.88 15.78
C GLN A 49 4.33 10.52 15.10
N GLU A 50 5.46 10.77 15.77
CA GLU A 50 6.82 10.40 15.30
C GLU A 50 7.22 10.95 13.91
N THR A 51 6.70 12.13 13.55
CA THR A 51 6.86 12.76 12.22
C THR A 51 8.29 12.75 11.68
N THR A 52 9.29 13.13 12.48
CA THR A 52 10.69 13.19 12.06
C THR A 52 11.23 11.82 11.64
N ARG A 53 10.90 10.78 12.42
CA ARG A 53 11.35 9.42 12.14
C ARG A 53 10.72 8.90 10.85
N VAL A 54 9.40 9.02 10.72
CA VAL A 54 8.66 8.53 9.55
C VAL A 54 9.13 9.20 8.26
N LEU A 55 9.37 10.53 8.28
CA LEU A 55 9.86 11.25 7.11
C LEU A 55 11.31 10.90 6.77
N THR A 56 12.16 10.64 7.79
CA THR A 56 13.55 10.23 7.57
C THR A 56 13.60 8.85 6.91
N ASP A 57 12.85 7.89 7.42
CA ASP A 57 12.80 6.52 6.87
C ASP A 57 12.28 6.56 5.42
N ALA A 58 11.20 7.32 5.15
CA ALA A 58 10.66 7.49 3.80
C ALA A 58 11.65 8.16 2.83
N ALA A 59 12.40 9.16 3.30
CA ALA A 59 13.41 9.85 2.49
C ALA A 59 14.62 8.94 2.19
N CYS A 60 15.06 8.15 3.17
CA CYS A 60 16.15 7.19 3.00
C CYS A 60 15.78 6.07 2.02
N GLU A 61 14.53 5.62 2.03
CA GLU A 61 14.04 4.56 1.13
C GLU A 61 13.58 5.11 -0.24
N GLY A 62 13.48 6.43 -0.41
CA GLY A 62 12.94 7.03 -1.63
C GLY A 62 11.46 6.70 -1.86
N LYS A 63 10.69 6.48 -0.79
CA LYS A 63 9.28 6.06 -0.86
C LYS A 63 8.42 7.10 -1.56
N THR A 64 7.54 6.63 -2.43
CA THR A 64 6.52 7.45 -3.10
C THR A 64 5.14 7.12 -2.54
N ASP A 65 4.36 8.14 -2.17
CA ASP A 65 3.00 7.98 -1.66
C ASP A 65 1.98 8.20 -2.78
N PHE A 66 1.20 7.17 -3.09
CA PHE A 66 0.21 7.20 -4.18
C PHE A 66 -1.14 7.81 -3.76
N LEU A 67 -1.27 8.31 -2.52
CA LEU A 67 -2.48 8.96 -2.01
C LEU A 67 -3.73 8.08 -2.17
N PHE A 68 -3.63 6.80 -1.81
CA PHE A 68 -4.79 5.92 -1.72
C PHE A 68 -5.49 6.01 -0.37
N ASP A 69 -4.80 6.54 0.64
CA ASP A 69 -5.35 6.67 1.98
C ASP A 69 -6.24 7.89 2.16
N PHE A 70 -7.30 7.70 2.95
CA PHE A 70 -8.28 8.75 3.25
C PHE A 70 -7.64 9.96 3.94
N LYS A 71 -6.73 9.71 4.88
CA LYS A 71 -6.06 10.76 5.67
C LYS A 71 -5.09 11.56 4.80
N ALA A 72 -4.28 10.89 3.99
CA ALA A 72 -3.37 11.54 3.05
C ALA A 72 -4.11 12.45 2.05
N ASN A 73 -5.20 11.98 1.43
CA ASN A 73 -5.97 12.81 0.50
C ASN A 73 -6.50 14.08 1.19
N LYS A 74 -7.01 13.96 2.41
CA LYS A 74 -7.49 15.13 3.17
C LYS A 74 -6.36 16.12 3.50
N ILE A 75 -5.18 15.64 3.88
CA ILE A 75 -4.02 16.48 4.19
C ILE A 75 -3.54 17.23 2.94
N MET A 76 -3.53 16.55 1.79
CA MET A 76 -3.11 17.13 0.50
C MET A 76 -4.18 18.02 -0.15
N GLY A 77 -5.40 18.09 0.40
CA GLY A 77 -6.51 18.84 -0.18
C GLY A 77 -7.13 18.17 -1.40
N HIS A 78 -6.91 16.86 -1.59
CA HIS A 78 -7.51 16.06 -2.65
C HIS A 78 -8.88 15.53 -2.22
N ILE A 79 -9.72 15.20 -3.20
CA ILE A 79 -10.98 14.51 -2.95
C ILE A 79 -10.67 13.14 -2.32
N ILE A 80 -11.32 12.86 -1.20
CA ILE A 80 -11.21 11.60 -0.48
C ILE A 80 -11.65 10.41 -1.34
N PRO A 81 -11.03 9.22 -1.17
CA PRO A 81 -11.36 8.01 -1.93
C PRO A 81 -12.63 7.34 -1.36
N GLY A 82 -13.75 8.05 -1.43
CA GLY A 82 -15.03 7.59 -0.91
C GLY A 82 -16.16 8.52 -1.32
N GLY A 83 -17.39 8.04 -1.26
CA GLY A 83 -18.56 8.80 -1.74
C GLY A 83 -18.39 9.22 -3.20
N THR A 84 -18.56 10.51 -3.47
CA THR A 84 -18.42 11.08 -4.83
C THR A 84 -16.99 10.96 -5.39
N GLY A 85 -15.97 10.91 -4.54
CA GLY A 85 -14.57 10.75 -4.94
C GLY A 85 -14.16 9.33 -5.31
N PHE A 86 -15.05 8.35 -5.14
CA PHE A 86 -14.74 6.95 -5.42
C PHE A 86 -14.46 6.71 -6.92
N PHE A 87 -15.22 7.33 -7.81
CA PHE A 87 -15.02 7.16 -9.26
C PHE A 87 -13.65 7.64 -9.73
N ASP A 88 -13.20 8.79 -9.25
CA ASP A 88 -11.88 9.32 -9.58
C ASP A 88 -10.77 8.47 -8.97
N TYR A 89 -10.97 7.99 -7.73
CA TYR A 89 -10.07 7.05 -7.10
C TYR A 89 -9.92 5.76 -7.91
N SER A 90 -11.03 5.11 -8.28
CA SER A 90 -11.01 3.86 -9.07
C SER A 90 -10.27 4.02 -10.39
N LYS A 91 -10.52 5.12 -11.12
CA LYS A 91 -9.80 5.42 -12.36
C LYS A 91 -8.29 5.61 -12.15
N ARG A 92 -7.87 6.26 -11.06
CA ARG A 92 -6.44 6.40 -10.73
C ARG A 92 -5.80 5.05 -10.43
N VAL A 93 -6.49 4.19 -9.67
CA VAL A 93 -6.03 2.84 -9.36
C VAL A 93 -5.89 2.02 -10.64
N GLU A 94 -6.89 2.02 -11.52
CA GLU A 94 -6.86 1.33 -12.81
C GLU A 94 -5.66 1.76 -13.66
N LYS A 95 -5.46 3.07 -13.83
CA LYS A 95 -4.34 3.62 -14.61
C LYS A 95 -2.97 3.24 -14.03
N LEU A 96 -2.85 3.18 -12.70
CA LEU A 96 -1.61 2.75 -12.05
C LEU A 96 -1.35 1.25 -12.25
N THR A 97 -2.39 0.41 -12.12
CA THR A 97 -2.28 -1.03 -12.40
C THR A 97 -1.96 -1.35 -13.87
N GLU A 98 -2.41 -0.50 -14.81
CA GLU A 98 -2.04 -0.60 -16.22
C GLU A 98 -0.56 -0.26 -16.44
N SER A 99 -0.07 0.83 -15.83
CA SER A 99 1.34 1.24 -15.94
C SER A 99 2.34 0.26 -15.32
N GLU A 100 1.93 -0.47 -14.27
CA GLU A 100 2.76 -1.53 -13.68
C GLU A 100 2.85 -2.77 -14.58
N ASN A 101 1.86 -3.04 -15.43
CA ASN A 101 1.92 -4.16 -16.39
C ASN A 101 2.84 -3.87 -17.58
N ASP A 102 2.97 -2.60 -17.98
CA ASP A 102 3.86 -2.19 -19.07
C ASP A 102 5.35 -2.30 -18.68
N THR A 103 5.70 -2.06 -17.40
CA THR A 103 7.09 -2.22 -16.94
C THR A 103 7.54 -3.68 -16.85
N VAL A 104 6.63 -4.64 -16.70
CA VAL A 104 6.97 -6.08 -16.77
C VAL A 104 7.26 -6.52 -18.20
N LEU A 105 6.61 -5.90 -19.19
CA LEU A 105 6.86 -6.19 -20.61
C LEU A 105 8.19 -5.63 -21.10
N ASP A 106 8.64 -4.48 -20.58
CA ASP A 106 9.97 -3.92 -20.88
C ASP A 106 11.13 -4.78 -20.33
N PHE A 107 10.91 -5.53 -19.24
CA PHE A 107 11.93 -6.40 -18.65
C PHE A 107 11.99 -7.82 -19.29
N ILE A 108 10.90 -8.27 -19.92
CA ILE A 108 10.81 -9.62 -20.53
C ILE A 108 11.28 -9.63 -21.99
N PHE A 109 11.23 -8.49 -22.70
CA PHE A 109 11.59 -8.39 -24.12
C PHE A 109 12.88 -7.60 -24.43
N SER A 110 13.71 -7.30 -23.41
CA SER A 110 15.05 -6.73 -23.60
C SER A 110 16.18 -7.75 -23.42
#